data_AF-A0A0D3LGH9-F1
#
_entry.id   AF-A0A0D3LGH9-F1
#
_cell.length_a   1.000
_cell.length_b   1.000
_cell.length_c   1.000
_cell.angle_alpha   90.00
_cell.angle_beta   90.00
_cell.angle_gamma   90.00
#
_symmetry.space_group_name_H-M   'P 1'
#
loop_
_entity.id
_entity.type
_entity.pdbx_description
1 polymer ?
#
loop_
_entity_poly.entity_id
_entity_poly.type
_entity_poly.pdbx_seq_one_letter_code
_entity_poly.pdbx_strand_id
1 'polypeptide(L)'
;MQPNTISIDQDYKRVLHIGTVALSYYQFQRSAPTEQDYAEWLSLLPELMRNRYKTQGFENAKTSIDFCRYFIMLRKREMAAYMQKNLCPEDYQLWLEKKDTPSNPW
;
A
#
# COMPACT_ATOMS: atom_id res chain seq x y z
N MET A 1 -38.15 20.51 -11.14
CA MET A 1 -37.22 19.60 -10.46
C MET A 1 -36.40 18.87 -11.52
N GLN A 2 -35.09 19.13 -11.59
CA GLN A 2 -34.10 18.16 -12.10
C GLN A 2 -32.72 18.54 -11.55
N PRO A 3 -32.28 17.93 -10.43
CA PRO A 3 -30.88 17.85 -10.08
C PRO A 3 -30.47 16.38 -10.22
N ASN A 4 -29.96 15.96 -11.39
CA ASN A 4 -29.45 14.58 -11.50
C ASN A 4 -28.31 14.37 -12.51
N THR A 5 -27.98 15.36 -13.35
CA THR A 5 -26.90 15.22 -14.34
C THR A 5 -25.54 15.71 -13.82
N ILE A 6 -25.53 16.71 -12.92
CA ILE A 6 -24.30 17.32 -12.38
C ILE A 6 -23.59 16.38 -11.38
N SER A 7 -24.35 15.54 -10.65
CA SER A 7 -23.82 14.63 -9.62
C SER A 7 -22.94 13.51 -10.19
N ILE A 8 -23.37 12.90 -11.30
CA ILE A 8 -22.70 11.72 -11.88
C ILE A 8 -21.31 12.08 -12.44
N ASP A 9 -21.18 13.26 -13.06
CA ASP A 9 -19.91 13.74 -13.63
C ASP A 9 -18.89 14.09 -12.53
N GLN A 10 -19.35 14.68 -11.41
CA GLN A 10 -18.48 14.97 -10.27
C GLN A 10 -18.01 13.70 -9.56
N ASP A 11 -18.91 12.74 -9.33
CA ASP A 11 -18.55 11.45 -8.73
C ASP A 11 -17.59 10.65 -9.61
N TYR A 12 -17.77 10.69 -10.93
CA TYR A 12 -16.87 10.05 -11.89
C TYR A 12 -15.48 10.68 -11.91
N LYS A 13 -15.39 12.01 -11.93
CA LYS A 13 -14.11 12.75 -11.86
C LYS A 13 -13.35 12.46 -10.58
N ARG A 14 -14.05 12.39 -9.47
CA ARG A 14 -13.51 12.08 -8.14
C ARG A 14 -12.92 10.68 -8.09
N VAL A 15 -13.67 9.71 -8.60
CA VAL A 15 -13.25 8.32 -8.81
C VAL A 15 -11.96 8.34 -9.65
N LEU A 16 -11.97 8.89 -10.87
CA LEU A 16 -10.77 8.96 -11.71
C LEU A 16 -9.55 9.60 -11.03
N HIS A 17 -9.76 10.65 -10.23
CA HIS A 17 -8.69 11.30 -9.49
C HIS A 17 -8.04 10.35 -8.47
N ILE A 18 -8.85 9.66 -7.66
CA ILE A 18 -8.36 8.64 -6.71
C ILE A 18 -7.56 7.56 -7.43
N GLY A 19 -8.05 7.06 -8.57
CA GLY A 19 -7.35 6.09 -9.39
C GLY A 19 -6.01 6.59 -9.93
N THR A 20 -5.97 7.85 -10.35
CA THR A 20 -4.74 8.49 -10.85
C THR A 20 -3.68 8.59 -9.74
N VAL A 21 -4.08 8.97 -8.53
CA VAL A 21 -3.19 9.03 -7.36
C VAL A 21 -2.74 7.63 -6.92
N ALA A 22 -3.63 6.65 -6.95
CA ALA A 22 -3.26 5.26 -6.67
C ALA A 22 -2.24 4.74 -7.70
N LEU A 23 -2.48 4.99 -8.99
CA LEU A 23 -1.57 4.59 -10.07
C LEU A 23 -0.20 5.26 -9.95
N SER A 24 -0.13 6.54 -9.56
CA SER A 24 1.16 7.22 -9.38
C SER A 24 1.97 6.58 -8.26
N TYR A 25 1.34 6.11 -7.18
CA TYR A 25 2.04 5.31 -6.17
C TYR A 25 2.69 4.07 -6.79
N TYR A 26 1.97 3.32 -7.64
CA TYR A 26 2.51 2.13 -8.29
C TYR A 26 3.68 2.40 -9.25
N GLN A 27 3.77 3.61 -9.80
CA GLN A 27 4.84 4.04 -10.70
C GLN A 27 6.14 4.40 -9.95
N PHE A 28 6.03 5.00 -8.76
CA PHE A 28 7.20 5.47 -8.00
C PHE A 28 7.66 4.51 -6.90
N GLN A 29 6.82 3.55 -6.53
CA GLN A 29 7.17 2.57 -5.51
C GLN A 29 8.31 1.64 -5.98
N ARG A 30 9.19 1.27 -5.05
CA ARG A 30 10.24 0.26 -5.27
C ARG A 30 9.67 -1.14 -5.53
N SER A 31 10.23 -1.93 -6.43
CA SER A 31 9.71 -3.28 -6.73
C SER A 31 10.15 -4.35 -5.74
N ALA A 32 11.21 -4.11 -4.96
CA ALA A 32 11.83 -5.09 -4.08
C ALA A 32 12.10 -4.51 -2.68
N PRO A 33 12.15 -5.37 -1.65
CA PRO A 33 12.63 -4.97 -0.33
C PRO A 33 14.11 -4.59 -0.37
N THR A 34 14.54 -3.82 0.61
CA THR A 34 15.90 -3.33 0.82
C THR A 34 16.49 -3.92 2.10
N GLU A 35 17.80 -3.76 2.29
CA GLU A 35 18.46 -4.14 3.54
C GLU A 35 17.92 -3.38 4.75
N GLN A 36 17.44 -2.15 4.57
CA GLN A 36 16.82 -1.37 5.63
C GLN A 36 15.50 -2.00 6.09
N ASP A 37 14.62 -2.43 5.16
CA ASP A 37 13.37 -3.11 5.52
C ASP A 37 13.65 -4.43 6.24
N TYR A 38 14.72 -5.10 5.84
CA TYR A 38 15.17 -6.33 6.46
C TYR A 38 15.64 -6.09 7.89
N ALA A 39 16.44 -5.05 8.13
CA ALA A 39 16.90 -4.67 9.46
C ALA A 39 15.71 -4.27 10.38
N GLU A 40 14.77 -3.49 9.85
CA GLU A 40 13.54 -3.11 10.55
C GLU A 40 12.71 -4.35 10.89
N TRP A 41 12.48 -5.23 9.93
CA TRP A 41 11.75 -6.48 10.14
C TRP A 41 12.41 -7.36 11.20
N LEU A 42 13.74 -7.56 11.13
CA LEU A 42 14.48 -8.33 12.13
C LEU A 42 14.28 -7.78 13.55
N SER A 43 14.20 -6.46 13.70
CA SER A 43 14.00 -5.82 15.01
C SER A 43 12.65 -6.18 15.66
N LEU A 44 11.65 -6.52 14.84
CA LEU A 44 10.30 -6.89 15.27
C LEU A 44 10.17 -8.39 15.59
N LEU A 45 11.13 -9.22 15.17
CA LEU A 45 11.05 -10.67 15.35
C LEU A 45 11.47 -11.10 16.76
N PRO A 46 10.88 -12.20 17.28
CA PRO A 46 11.40 -12.87 18.46
C PRO A 46 12.87 -13.28 18.27
N GLU A 47 13.64 -13.30 19.36
CA GLU A 47 15.10 -13.48 19.33
C GLU A 47 15.56 -14.71 18.54
N LEU A 48 14.93 -15.87 18.75
CA LEU A 48 15.27 -17.10 18.01
C LEU A 48 15.09 -16.96 16.50
N MET A 49 13.98 -16.36 16.05
CA MET A 49 13.72 -16.12 14.63
C MET A 49 14.68 -15.07 14.07
N ARG A 50 14.91 -13.99 14.82
CA ARG A 50 15.85 -12.93 14.46
C ARG A 50 17.25 -13.50 14.23
N ASN A 51 17.74 -14.35 15.13
CA ASN A 51 19.06 -14.96 15.02
C ASN A 51 19.12 -15.92 13.81
N ARG A 52 18.08 -16.72 13.58
CA ARG A 52 17.98 -17.57 12.37
C ARG A 52 18.13 -16.75 11.10
N TYR A 53 17.34 -15.70 10.94
CA TYR A 53 17.36 -14.88 9.73
C TYR A 53 18.66 -14.08 9.61
N LYS A 54 19.18 -13.51 10.71
CA LYS A 54 20.52 -12.88 10.74
C LYS A 54 21.61 -13.78 10.17
N THR A 55 21.65 -15.06 10.56
CA THR A 55 22.64 -16.03 10.03
C THR A 55 22.42 -16.34 8.55
N GLN A 56 21.17 -16.34 8.06
CA GLN A 56 20.87 -16.54 6.65
C GLN A 56 21.28 -15.36 5.76
N GLY A 57 21.21 -14.13 6.31
CA GLY A 57 21.48 -12.91 5.57
C GLY A 57 20.31 -12.46 4.68
N PHE A 58 20.37 -11.20 4.25
CA PHE A 58 19.31 -10.54 3.48
C PHE A 58 18.99 -11.27 2.16
N GLU A 59 20.02 -11.66 1.40
CA GLU A 59 19.86 -12.27 0.07
C GLU A 59 19.06 -13.58 0.09
N ASN A 60 19.18 -14.37 1.17
CA ASN A 60 18.39 -15.58 1.36
C ASN A 60 17.04 -15.28 2.01
N ALA A 61 16.98 -14.32 2.93
CA ALA A 61 15.74 -13.95 3.59
C ALA A 61 14.75 -13.25 2.66
N LYS A 62 15.22 -12.56 1.60
CA LYS A 62 14.36 -11.79 0.68
C LYS A 62 13.33 -12.61 -0.09
N THR A 63 13.55 -13.93 -0.21
CA THR A 63 12.63 -14.87 -0.84
C THR A 63 11.83 -15.69 0.17
N SER A 64 12.07 -15.51 1.47
CA SER A 64 11.34 -16.20 2.53
C SER A 64 9.89 -15.71 2.61
N ILE A 65 8.96 -16.63 2.86
CA ILE A 65 7.53 -16.31 2.96
C ILE A 65 7.27 -15.28 4.08
N ASP A 66 7.98 -15.39 5.20
CA ASP A 66 7.76 -14.50 6.35
C ASP A 66 8.15 -13.06 6.03
N PHE A 67 9.29 -12.86 5.37
CA PHE A 67 9.73 -11.52 4.99
C PHE A 67 8.92 -10.97 3.82
N CYS A 68 8.54 -11.80 2.85
CA CYS A 68 7.61 -11.41 1.78
C CYS A 68 6.27 -10.91 2.35
N ARG A 69 5.72 -11.61 3.36
CA ARG A 69 4.51 -11.16 4.07
C ARG A 69 4.70 -9.82 4.76
N TYR A 70 5.83 -9.64 5.46
CA TYR A 70 6.17 -8.36 6.06
C TYR A 70 6.24 -7.24 5.01
N PHE A 71 6.94 -7.47 3.90
CA PHE A 71 7.08 -6.47 2.85
C PHE A 71 5.73 -6.10 2.21
N ILE A 72 4.83 -7.08 2.00
CA ILE A 72 3.46 -6.81 1.55
C ILE A 72 2.70 -5.93 2.55
N MET A 73 2.84 -6.18 3.86
CA MET A 73 2.20 -5.35 4.88
C MET A 73 2.79 -3.93 4.93
N LEU A 74 4.12 -3.82 4.86
CA LEU A 74 4.83 -2.54 4.78
C LEU A 74 4.31 -1.73 3.59
N ARG A 75 4.18 -2.36 2.43
CA ARG A 75 3.68 -1.77 1.19
C ARG A 75 2.23 -1.31 1.27
N LYS A 76 1.37 -2.07 1.94
CA LYS A 76 -0.01 -1.64 2.21
C LYS A 76 -0.05 -0.39 3.09
N ARG A 77 0.83 -0.31 4.09
CA ARG A 77 0.95 0.86 4.97
C ARG A 77 1.52 2.08 4.23
N GLU A 78 2.56 1.90 3.44
CA GLU A 78 3.16 2.93 2.59
C GLU A 78 2.12 3.50 1.62
N MET A 79 1.33 2.64 0.95
CA MET A 79 0.24 3.06 0.07
C MET A 79 -0.81 3.87 0.84
N ALA A 80 -1.27 3.38 1.99
CA ALA A 80 -2.27 4.08 2.78
C ALA A 80 -1.78 5.49 3.22
N ALA A 81 -0.52 5.61 3.63
CA ALA A 81 0.08 6.89 3.98
C ALA A 81 0.23 7.82 2.76
N TYR A 82 0.61 7.27 1.60
CA TYR A 82 0.69 8.02 0.35
C TYR A 82 -0.69 8.55 -0.08
N MET A 83 -1.72 7.71 -0.05
CA MET A 83 -3.08 8.10 -0.39
C MET A 83 -3.60 9.18 0.56
N GLN A 84 -3.37 9.03 1.87
CA GLN A 84 -3.77 10.03 2.86
C GLN A 84 -3.12 11.40 2.64
N LYS A 85 -1.86 11.41 2.18
CA LYS A 85 -1.12 12.64 1.91
C LYS A 85 -1.58 13.36 0.65
N ASN A 86 -2.04 12.62 -0.37
CA ASN A 86 -2.29 13.15 -1.71
C ASN A 86 -3.78 13.30 -2.04
N LEU A 87 -4.68 12.79 -1.20
CA LEU A 87 -6.11 12.97 -1.33
C LEU A 87 -6.66 13.92 -0.27
N CYS A 88 -7.76 14.58 -0.57
CA CYS A 88 -8.53 15.26 0.46
C CYS A 88 -9.17 14.22 1.40
N PRO A 89 -9.57 14.60 2.64
CA PRO A 89 -10.10 13.65 3.62
C PRO A 89 -11.26 12.80 3.10
N GLU A 90 -12.17 13.42 2.35
CA GLU A 90 -13.34 12.74 1.81
C GLU A 90 -12.94 11.70 0.74
N ASP A 91 -11.98 12.02 -0.11
CA ASP A 91 -11.48 11.12 -1.18
C ASP A 91 -10.70 9.95 -0.59
N TYR A 92 -9.91 10.22 0.45
CA TYR A 92 -9.21 9.20 1.21
C TYR A 92 -10.18 8.21 1.86
N GLN A 93 -11.26 8.72 2.45
CA GLN A 93 -12.31 7.88 3.04
C GLN A 93 -13.00 7.01 1.97
N LEU A 94 -13.34 7.58 0.81
CA LEU A 94 -13.91 6.84 -0.31
C LEU A 94 -12.96 5.74 -0.83
N TRP A 95 -11.66 6.02 -0.87
CA TRP A 95 -10.65 5.02 -1.22
C TRP A 95 -10.57 3.89 -0.18
N LEU A 96 -10.58 4.21 1.12
CA LEU A 96 -10.56 3.21 2.20
C LEU A 96 -11.76 2.26 2.13
N GLU A 97 -12.94 2.77 1.80
CA GLU A 97 -14.17 1.96 1.68
C GLU A 97 -14.14 1.01 0.48
N LYS A 98 -13.43 1.37 -0.60
CA LYS A 98 -13.43 0.63 -1.86
C LYS A 98 -12.21 -0.28 -2.08
N LYS A 99 -11.07 -0.01 -1.43
CA LYS A 99 -9.80 -0.71 -1.70
C LYS A 99 -9.83 -2.23 -1.46
N ASP A 100 -10.72 -2.73 -0.59
CA ASP A 100 -10.85 -4.15 -0.27
C ASP A 100 -12.08 -4.81 -0.94
N THR A 101 -12.76 -4.10 -1.84
CA THR A 101 -13.91 -4.65 -2.57
C THR A 101 -13.45 -5.50 -3.76
N PRO A 102 -14.12 -6.65 -4.06
CA PRO A 102 -13.76 -7.50 -5.19
C PRO A 102 -13.83 -6.79 -6.55
N SER A 103 -14.62 -5.72 -6.65
CA SER A 103 -14.78 -4.86 -7.82
C SER A 103 -14.04 -3.53 -7.66
N ASN A 104 -12.92 -3.51 -6.93
CA ASN A 104 -12.12 -2.31 -6.73
C ASN A 104 -11.76 -1.71 -8.10
N PRO A 105 -12.19 -0.47 -8.43
CA PRO A 105 -11.87 0.15 -9.71
C PRO A 105 -10.42 0.64 -9.81
N TRP A 106 -9.60 0.46 -8.75
CA TRP A 106 -8.21 0.91 -8.59
C TRP A 106 -7.21 -0.23 -8.41
#